data_AF-A0A6V7L073-F1
#
_entry.id   AF-A0A6V7L073-F1
#
_cell.length_a   1.000
_cell.length_b   1.000
_cell.length_c   1.000
_cell.angle_alpha   90.00
_cell.angle_beta   90.00
_cell.angle_gamma   90.00
#
_symmetry.space_group_name_H-M   'P 1'
#
loop_
_entity.id
_entity.type
_entity.pdbx_description
1 polymer ?
#
loop_
_entity_poly.entity_id
_entity_poly.type
_entity_poly.pdbx_seq_one_letter_code
_entity_poly.pdbx_strand_id
1 'polypeptide(L)'
;MLKTVEKQRESIFADSKVKKLGKFLEDHCKPVKWTGYNGKSVEMMTLEVQKAREYKALYDNLCTSFITPEERMENLILLKRAIELHSCITSRDLKELIDREILLSSREIGEASSQYLRKRIS
;
A
#
# COMPACT_ATOMS: atom_id res chain seq x y z
N MET A 1 11.28 -0.36 -34.90
CA MET A 1 10.69 0.92 -34.46
C MET A 1 9.36 0.73 -33.71
N LEU A 2 8.35 0.07 -34.28
CA LEU A 2 7.04 -0.14 -33.62
C LEU A 2 7.14 -0.81 -32.23
N LYS A 3 7.90 -1.91 -32.11
CA LYS A 3 8.14 -2.60 -30.83
C LYS A 3 8.75 -1.71 -29.74
N THR A 4 9.59 -0.75 -30.14
CA THR A 4 10.23 0.18 -29.20
C THR A 4 9.23 1.21 -28.68
N VAL A 5 8.36 1.71 -29.57
CA VAL A 5 7.28 2.63 -29.21
C VAL A 5 6.26 1.96 -28.29
N GLU A 6 5.90 0.70 -28.55
CA GLU A 6 5.01 -0.09 -27.69
C GLU A 6 5.62 -0.27 -26.30
N LYS A 7 6.89 -0.69 -26.21
CA LYS A 7 7.59 -0.83 -24.93
C LYS A 7 7.66 0.49 -24.15
N GLN A 8 7.87 1.61 -24.84
CA GLN A 8 7.83 2.94 -24.21
C GLN A 8 6.44 3.28 -23.71
N ARG A 9 5.38 3.02 -24.49
CA ARG A 9 3.99 3.24 -24.05
C ARG A 9 3.65 2.42 -22.81
N GLU A 10 4.03 1.14 -22.76
CA GLU A 10 3.83 0.28 -21.58
C GLU A 10 4.53 0.84 -20.35
N SER A 11 5.80 1.27 -20.49
CA SER A 11 6.53 1.88 -19.37
C SER A 11 5.89 3.17 -18.86
N ILE A 12 5.43 4.04 -19.77
CA ILE A 12 4.73 5.29 -19.43
C ILE A 12 3.41 4.99 -18.72
N PHE A 13 2.67 3.97 -19.17
CA PHE A 13 1.42 3.58 -18.57
C PHE A 13 1.62 3.03 -17.15
N ALA A 14 2.63 2.17 -16.95
CA ALA A 14 2.99 1.64 -15.63
C ALA A 14 3.38 2.77 -14.66
N ASP A 15 4.24 3.70 -15.09
CA ASP A 15 4.66 4.84 -14.28
C ASP A 15 3.49 5.79 -13.96
N SER A 16 2.61 6.05 -14.93
CA SER A 16 1.39 6.83 -14.72
C SER A 16 0.47 6.19 -13.67
N LYS A 17 0.34 4.85 -13.66
CA LYS A 17 -0.48 4.14 -12.69
C LYS A 17 0.07 4.29 -11.27
N VAL A 18 1.39 4.13 -11.09
CA VAL A 18 2.06 4.33 -9.80
C VAL A 18 1.88 5.76 -9.31
N LYS A 19 2.08 6.76 -10.19
CA LYS A 19 1.89 8.18 -9.86
C LYS A 19 0.44 8.49 -9.45
N LYS A 20 -0.55 7.93 -10.13
CA LYS A 20 -1.97 8.10 -9.78
C LYS A 20 -2.29 7.49 -8.43
N LEU A 21 -1.76 6.31 -8.12
CA LEU A 21 -1.93 5.67 -6.83
C LEU A 21 -1.28 6.51 -5.70
N GLY A 22 -0.06 7.00 -5.91
CA GLY A 22 0.60 7.89 -4.96
C GLY A 22 -0.20 9.15 -4.67
N LYS A 23 -0.74 9.80 -5.71
CA LYS A 23 -1.64 10.96 -5.57
C LYS A 23 -2.91 10.63 -4.80
N PHE A 24 -3.55 9.50 -5.12
CA PHE A 24 -4.75 9.03 -4.42
C PHE A 24 -4.51 8.85 -2.92
N LEU A 25 -3.41 8.20 -2.54
CA LEU A 25 -3.03 8.01 -1.14
C LEU A 25 -2.71 9.35 -0.45
N GLU A 26 -2.00 10.26 -1.13
CA GLU A 26 -1.70 11.60 -0.62
C GLU A 26 -2.95 12.46 -0.41
N ASP A 27 -3.89 12.42 -1.34
CA ASP A 27 -5.11 13.20 -1.29
C ASP A 27 -5.98 12.80 -0.09
N HIS A 28 -6.06 11.51 0.23
CA HIS A 28 -6.77 11.02 1.41
C HIS A 28 -6.06 11.29 2.75
N CYS A 29 -4.77 11.61 2.72
CA CYS A 29 -4.01 11.98 3.91
C CYS A 29 -4.11 13.47 4.28
N LYS A 30 -4.71 14.30 3.42
CA LYS A 30 -4.81 15.75 3.63
C LYS A 30 -5.88 16.09 4.67
N PRO A 31 -5.63 17.08 5.55
CA PRO A 31 -6.67 17.57 6.46
C PRO A 31 -7.83 18.18 5.67
N VAL A 32 -9.04 18.05 6.23
CA VAL A 32 -10.23 18.69 5.66
C VAL A 32 -10.13 20.18 5.93
N LYS A 33 -10.30 21.01 4.89
CA LYS A 33 -10.22 22.47 4.98
C LYS A 33 -11.58 23.08 4.67
N TRP A 34 -12.02 24.03 5.48
CA TRP A 34 -13.22 24.82 5.19
C TRP A 34 -13.06 26.25 5.71
N THR A 35 -13.85 27.15 5.15
CA THR A 35 -13.90 28.54 5.61
C THR A 35 -14.84 28.65 6.79
N GLY A 36 -14.31 29.05 7.94
CA GLY A 36 -15.10 29.30 9.14
C GLY A 36 -15.91 30.59 9.05
N TYR A 37 -16.76 30.83 10.06
CA TYR A 37 -17.69 31.96 10.15
C TYR A 37 -17.04 33.35 9.97
N ASN A 38 -15.77 33.53 10.36
CA ASN A 38 -15.05 34.80 10.23
C ASN A 38 -14.22 34.92 8.94
N GLY A 39 -14.49 34.10 7.91
CA GLY A 39 -13.67 34.06 6.69
C GLY A 39 -12.28 33.44 6.88
N LYS A 40 -11.97 32.93 8.08
CA LYS A 40 -10.70 32.25 8.39
C LYS A 40 -10.73 30.81 7.89
N SER A 41 -9.66 30.38 7.23
CA SER A 41 -9.47 28.96 6.88
C SER A 41 -9.24 28.14 8.14
N VAL A 42 -10.04 27.09 8.33
CA VAL A 42 -9.90 26.11 9.40
C VAL A 42 -9.50 24.77 8.77
N GLU A 43 -8.54 24.09 9.38
CA GLU A 43 -8.11 22.76 8.99
C GLU A 43 -8.44 21.77 10.11
N MET A 44 -8.96 20.60 9.77
CA MET A 44 -9.24 19.53 10.74
C MET A 44 -8.67 18.21 10.28
N MET A 45 -7.98 17.58 11.22
CA MET A 45 -7.58 16.19 11.15
C MET A 45 -8.73 15.33 11.69
N THR A 46 -9.52 14.75 10.79
CA THR A 46 -10.57 13.81 11.18
C THR A 46 -9.97 12.44 11.50
N LEU A 47 -10.72 11.58 12.20
CA LEU A 47 -10.33 10.18 12.45
C LEU A 47 -10.09 9.42 11.14
N GLU A 48 -10.83 9.74 10.09
CA GLU A 48 -10.66 9.13 8.77
C GLU A 48 -9.33 9.52 8.13
N VAL A 49 -8.95 10.80 8.20
CA VAL A 49 -7.65 11.28 7.71
C VAL A 49 -6.50 10.67 8.51
N GLN A 50 -6.67 10.50 9.82
CA GLN A 50 -5.69 9.80 10.65
C GLN A 50 -5.52 8.34 10.22
N LYS A 51 -6.62 7.60 10.06
CA LYS A 51 -6.58 6.22 9.54
C LYS A 51 -5.98 6.12 8.14
N ALA A 52 -6.28 7.07 7.25
CA ALA A 52 -5.70 7.12 5.91
C ALA A 52 -4.17 7.25 5.96
N ARG A 53 -3.64 8.05 6.90
CA ARG A 53 -2.18 8.18 7.13
C ARG A 53 -1.57 6.89 7.67
N GLU A 54 -2.24 6.22 8.59
CA GLU A 54 -1.79 4.92 9.10
C GLU A 54 -1.72 3.88 7.97
N TYR A 55 -2.76 3.78 7.15
CA TYR A 55 -2.77 2.87 6.00
C TYR A 55 -1.73 3.23 4.95
N LYS A 56 -1.50 4.52 4.70
CA LYS A 56 -0.43 4.98 3.81
C LYS A 56 0.94 4.57 4.35
N ALA A 57 1.21 4.77 5.63
CA ALA A 57 2.48 4.38 6.23
C ALA A 57 2.74 2.87 6.11
N LEU A 58 1.70 2.05 6.34
CA LEU A 58 1.78 0.60 6.12
C LEU A 58 2.10 0.26 4.65
N TYR A 59 1.44 0.92 3.70
CA TYR A 59 1.70 0.73 2.27
C TYR A 59 3.14 1.11 1.89
N ASP A 60 3.60 2.28 2.32
CA ASP A 60 4.95 2.78 2.03
C ASP A 60 6.03 1.83 2.60
N ASN A 61 5.82 1.30 3.81
CA ASN A 61 6.71 0.29 4.41
C ASN A 61 6.73 -1.02 3.61
N LEU A 62 5.58 -1.47 3.08
CA LEU A 62 5.49 -2.70 2.28
C LEU A 62 6.15 -2.57 0.90
N CYS A 63 6.10 -1.37 0.31
CA CYS A 63 6.71 -1.07 -0.98
C CYS A 63 8.22 -0.81 -0.89
N THR A 64 8.79 -0.69 0.31
CA THR A 64 10.21 -0.41 0.50
C THR A 64 11.06 -1.64 0.13
N SER A 65 11.97 -1.47 -0.82
CA SER A 65 12.77 -2.57 -1.40
C SER A 65 13.89 -3.10 -0.49
N PHE A 66 14.31 -2.33 0.51
CA PHE A 66 15.46 -2.60 1.37
C PHE A 66 15.04 -2.94 2.80
N ILE A 67 14.24 -3.99 2.97
CA ILE A 67 13.79 -4.46 4.29
C ILE A 67 14.35 -5.85 4.57
N THR A 68 14.74 -6.11 5.81
CA THR A 68 15.13 -7.45 6.24
C THR A 68 13.93 -8.40 6.23
N PRO A 69 14.14 -9.73 6.17
CA PRO A 69 13.06 -10.70 6.31
C PRO A 69 12.24 -10.50 7.59
N GLU A 70 12.90 -10.14 8.70
CA GLU A 70 12.27 -9.86 9.99
C GLU A 70 11.41 -8.60 9.94
N GLU A 71 11.93 -7.49 9.43
CA GLU A 71 11.16 -6.24 9.26
C GLU A 71 9.95 -6.46 8.35
N ARG A 72 10.12 -7.27 7.29
CA ARG A 72 9.02 -7.64 6.41
C ARG A 72 7.94 -8.43 7.14
N MET A 73 8.35 -9.40 7.96
CA MET A 73 7.45 -10.19 8.77
C MET A 73 6.63 -9.31 9.73
N GLU A 74 7.29 -8.37 10.41
CA GLU A 74 6.63 -7.42 11.30
C GLU A 74 5.61 -6.55 10.55
N ASN A 75 5.98 -6.02 9.39
CA ASN A 75 5.07 -5.24 8.54
C ASN A 75 3.85 -6.06 8.08
N LEU A 76 4.03 -7.34 7.74
CA LEU A 76 2.94 -8.25 7.37
C LEU A 76 1.99 -8.51 8.54
N ILE A 77 2.52 -8.67 9.76
CA ILE A 77 1.72 -8.84 10.98
C ILE A 77 0.92 -7.56 11.28
N LEU A 78 1.56 -6.39 11.16
CA LEU A 78 0.89 -5.09 11.33
C LEU A 78 -0.24 -4.91 10.31
N LEU A 79 0.02 -5.23 9.02
CA LEU A 79 -1.00 -5.20 7.97
C LEU A 79 -2.17 -6.13 8.31
N LYS A 80 -1.90 -7.37 8.75
CA LYS A 80 -2.92 -8.35 9.12
C LYS A 80 -3.84 -7.83 10.23
N ARG A 81 -3.28 -7.20 11.26
CA ARG A 81 -4.05 -6.55 12.35
C ARG A 81 -4.88 -5.38 11.83
N ALA A 82 -4.30 -4.54 10.98
CA ALA A 82 -4.99 -3.38 10.41
C ALA A 82 -6.20 -3.76 9.53
N ILE A 83 -6.19 -4.95 8.94
CA ILE A 83 -7.30 -5.50 8.14
C ILE A 83 -8.21 -6.47 8.90
N GLU A 84 -7.95 -6.70 10.19
CA GLU A 84 -8.71 -7.65 11.00
C GLU A 84 -10.19 -7.27 11.09
N LEU A 85 -10.46 -5.97 11.25
CA LEU A 85 -11.79 -5.37 11.31
C LEU A 85 -12.56 -5.40 9.99
N HIS A 86 -11.90 -5.66 8.87
CA HIS A 86 -12.53 -5.72 7.54
C HIS A 86 -12.98 -7.15 7.23
N SER A 87 -14.26 -7.32 6.92
CA SER A 87 -14.89 -8.62 6.64
C SER A 87 -15.22 -8.85 5.15
N CYS A 88 -14.72 -8.00 4.25
CA CYS A 88 -14.98 -8.12 2.81
C CYS A 88 -14.16 -9.25 2.15
N ILE A 89 -14.58 -9.67 0.94
CA ILE A 89 -13.89 -10.75 0.19
C ILE A 89 -12.43 -10.36 -0.05
N THR A 90 -12.18 -9.12 -0.44
CA THR A 90 -10.83 -8.61 -0.70
C THR A 90 -9.94 -8.64 0.55
N SER A 91 -10.48 -8.36 1.75
CA SER A 91 -9.69 -8.46 2.97
C SER A 91 -9.38 -9.91 3.35
N ARG A 92 -10.28 -10.85 3.05
CA ARG A 92 -10.03 -12.28 3.23
C ARG A 92 -8.93 -12.78 2.29
N ASP A 93 -9.03 -12.46 1.00
CA ASP A 93 -8.01 -12.82 0.01
C ASP A 93 -6.64 -12.24 0.38
N LEU A 94 -6.61 -10.99 0.87
CA LEU A 94 -5.39 -10.36 1.34
C LEU A 94 -4.83 -11.06 2.60
N LYS A 95 -5.68 -11.43 3.57
CA LYS A 95 -5.28 -12.22 4.75
C LYS A 95 -4.63 -13.55 4.33
N GLU A 96 -5.22 -14.26 3.37
CA GLU A 96 -4.65 -15.52 2.85
C GLU A 96 -3.30 -15.32 2.17
N LEU A 97 -3.13 -14.25 1.40
CA LEU A 97 -1.85 -13.91 0.76
C LEU A 97 -0.77 -13.60 1.81
N ILE A 98 -1.11 -12.85 2.85
CA ILE A 98 -0.21 -12.53 3.97
C ILE A 98 0.20 -13.82 4.70
N ASP A 99 -0.76 -14.67 5.07
CA ASP A 99 -0.47 -15.91 5.81
C ASP A 99 0.42 -16.85 5.00
N ARG A 100 0.21 -16.90 3.68
CA ARG A 100 1.08 -17.66 2.78
C ARG A 100 2.50 -17.08 2.74
N GLU A 101 2.66 -15.76 2.72
CA GLU A 101 3.99 -15.15 2.72
C GLU A 101 4.74 -15.43 4.03
N ILE A 102 4.05 -15.30 5.17
CA ILE A 102 4.57 -15.61 6.50
C ILE A 102 5.03 -17.08 6.58
N LEU A 103 4.21 -18.00 6.06
CA LEU A 103 4.54 -19.43 6.03
C LEU A 103 5.77 -19.73 5.16
N LEU A 104 5.90 -19.08 4.01
CA LEU A 104 7.05 -19.28 3.13
C LEU A 104 8.33 -18.70 3.74
N SER A 105 8.23 -17.53 4.37
CA SER A 105 9.36 -16.87 5.03
C SER A 105 9.86 -17.66 6.23
N SER A 106 8.96 -18.27 7.02
CA SER A 106 9.35 -19.11 8.17
C SER A 106 10.01 -20.44 7.80
N ARG A 107 9.91 -20.86 6.53
CA ARG A 107 10.49 -22.11 6.01
C ARG A 107 11.75 -21.87 5.16
N GLU A 108 12.22 -20.63 5.06
CA GLU A 108 13.37 -20.24 4.21
C GLU A 108 13.21 -20.68 2.74
N ILE A 109 11.97 -20.78 2.25
CA ILE A 109 11.69 -21.26 0.89
C ILE A 109 11.98 -20.13 -0.11
N GLY A 110 12.72 -20.47 -1.17
CA GLY A 110 13.42 -19.57 -2.08
C GLY A 110 12.70 -18.29 -2.55
N GLU A 111 13.50 -17.23 -2.68
CA GLU A 111 13.12 -15.83 -2.94
C GLU A 111 12.24 -15.61 -4.18
N ALA A 112 12.40 -16.41 -5.23
CA ALA A 112 11.66 -16.24 -6.49
C ALA A 112 10.15 -16.40 -6.31
N SER A 113 9.73 -17.33 -5.45
CA SER A 113 8.31 -17.53 -5.10
C SER A 113 7.76 -16.39 -4.24
N SER A 114 8.61 -15.84 -3.35
CA SER A 114 8.28 -14.69 -2.52
C SER A 114 8.06 -13.44 -3.38
N GLN A 115 8.94 -13.13 -4.35
CA GLN A 115 8.83 -11.92 -5.18
C GLN A 115 7.48 -11.77 -5.91
N TYR A 116 6.93 -12.87 -6.44
CA TYR A 116 5.60 -12.82 -7.06
C TYR A 116 4.50 -12.54 -6.04
N LEU A 117 4.59 -13.15 -4.86
CA LEU A 117 3.63 -12.95 -3.79
C LEU A 117 3.68 -11.51 -3.26
N ARG A 118 4.89 -10.95 -3.11
CA ARG A 118 5.12 -9.54 -2.74
C ARG A 118 4.37 -8.59 -3.67
N LYS A 119 4.50 -8.79 -4.99
CA LYS A 119 3.82 -7.99 -6.02
C LYS A 119 2.29 -8.12 -6.03
N ARG A 120 1.73 -9.13 -5.38
CA ARG A 120 0.27 -9.28 -5.24
C ARG A 120 -0.28 -8.62 -3.98
N ILE A 121 0.58 -8.40 -2.98
CA ILE A 121 0.24 -7.77 -1.71
C ILE A 121 0.41 -6.24 -1.80
N SER A 122 1.44 -5.76 -2.52
CA SER A 122 1.69 -4.33 -2.80
C SER A 122 1.14 -3.89 -4.16
#